data_AF-A0A952NZ30-F1
#
_entry.id   AF-A0A952NZ30-F1
#
_cell.length_a   1.000
_cell.length_b   1.000
_cell.length_c   1.000
_cell.angle_alpha   90.00
_cell.angle_beta   90.00
_cell.angle_gamma   90.00
#
_symmetry.space_group_name_H-M   'P 1'
#
loop_
_entity.id
_entity.type
_entity.pdbx_description
1 polymer ?
#
loop_
_entity_poly.entity_id
_entity_poly.type
_entity_poly.pdbx_seq_one_letter_code
_entity_poly.pdbx_strand_id
1 'polypeptide(L)'
;MSVDEQAGFLARISLLRKSWPYCIYQEGILKLSELLVALFYCISQSFEESQPLSKFLKVGGSKRLTNGGRGAQLSTPPLKFNIPHDIIKFFPKSQERIFEVSAPLYEAGYTLREIESKTGFAKSSIRQALTASGLTLRVGNRKPTKKAKRTIQASSPVQRYGYARLEGQLVKDPKEYRNVLQILRLWQSGKSLTAIANHLNDRKVPPRRGLRWHHETVHQIIKHETQNKEK
;
A
#
# COMPACT_ATOMS: atom_id res chain seq x y z
N MET A 1 -13.73 38.16 -47.60
CA MET A 1 -12.76 38.38 -46.51
C MET A 1 -11.38 38.26 -47.14
N SER A 2 -10.63 39.35 -47.20
CA SER A 2 -9.37 39.42 -47.97
C SER A 2 -8.24 38.72 -47.22
N VAL A 3 -7.35 38.09 -47.98
CA VAL A 3 -6.16 37.37 -47.47
C VAL A 3 -5.23 38.30 -46.68
N ASP A 4 -5.33 39.61 -46.93
CA ASP A 4 -4.53 40.66 -46.28
C ASP A 4 -4.96 40.97 -44.83
N GLU A 5 -6.23 40.69 -44.45
CA GLU A 5 -6.69 40.85 -43.06
C GLU A 5 -6.18 39.73 -42.15
N GLN A 6 -5.93 38.53 -42.70
CA GLN A 6 -5.43 37.38 -41.94
C GLN A 6 -3.94 37.53 -41.57
N ALA A 7 -3.15 38.16 -42.45
CA ALA A 7 -1.73 38.44 -42.19
C ALA A 7 -1.52 39.48 -41.07
N GLY A 8 -2.38 40.51 -41.02
CA GLY A 8 -2.35 41.54 -39.97
C GLY A 8 -2.72 41.00 -38.57
N PHE A 9 -3.62 40.01 -38.51
CA PHE A 9 -4.05 39.39 -37.26
C PHE A 9 -2.96 38.48 -36.66
N LEU A 10 -2.26 37.72 -37.51
CA LEU A 10 -1.16 36.84 -37.08
C LEU A 10 0.10 37.61 -36.67
N ALA A 11 0.39 38.76 -37.31
CA ALA A 11 1.51 39.63 -36.91
C ALA A 11 1.30 40.28 -35.53
N ARG A 12 0.04 40.59 -35.17
CA ARG A 12 -0.32 41.12 -33.84
C ARG A 12 -0.22 40.07 -32.73
N ILE A 13 -0.55 38.81 -33.00
CA ILE A 13 -0.44 37.71 -32.03
C ILE A 13 1.03 37.36 -31.73
N SER A 14 1.94 37.52 -32.71
CA SER A 14 3.38 37.27 -32.52
C SER A 14 4.08 38.29 -31.61
N LEU A 15 3.53 39.51 -31.45
CA LEU A 15 4.14 40.58 -30.64
C LEU A 15 3.69 40.57 -29.17
N LEU A 16 2.59 39.87 -28.85
CA LEU A 16 2.06 39.72 -27.49
C LEU A 16 2.69 38.57 -26.69
N ARG A 17 3.59 37.78 -27.29
CA ARG A 17 4.20 36.59 -26.64
C ARG A 17 5.51 36.87 -25.86
N LYS A 18 5.99 38.12 -25.83
CA LYS A 18 7.30 38.46 -25.23
C LYS A 18 7.26 39.29 -23.95
N SER A 19 6.08 39.58 -23.40
CA SER A 19 5.98 40.23 -22.09
C SER A 19 4.70 39.77 -21.43
N TRP A 20 4.84 38.92 -20.40
CA TRP A 20 4.11 38.99 -19.13
C TRP A 20 4.33 37.71 -18.30
N PRO A 21 4.88 37.86 -17.09
CA PRO A 21 4.41 37.13 -15.93
C PRO A 21 3.62 38.11 -15.02
N TYR A 22 2.47 37.65 -14.51
CA TYR A 22 1.67 38.24 -13.43
C TYR A 22 1.12 39.67 -13.59
N CYS A 23 -0.22 39.79 -13.66
CA CYS A 23 -1.05 40.78 -12.94
C CYS A 23 -2.53 40.47 -13.27
N ILE A 24 -3.27 39.90 -12.33
CA ILE A 24 -4.23 40.60 -11.46
C ILE A 24 -5.37 41.26 -12.26
N TYR A 25 -6.54 40.67 -12.03
CA TYR A 25 -7.89 41.11 -12.36
C TYR A 25 -8.14 42.58 -12.02
N GLN A 26 -8.69 43.33 -12.99
CA GLN A 26 -9.71 44.32 -12.68
C GLN A 26 -10.67 44.50 -13.87
N GLU A 27 -11.96 44.33 -13.54
CA GLU A 27 -13.19 44.71 -14.25
C GLU A 27 -13.58 43.97 -15.54
N GLY A 28 -14.77 43.35 -15.51
CA GLY A 28 -15.47 42.87 -16.70
C GLY A 28 -15.78 41.38 -16.72
N ILE A 29 -17.06 41.06 -16.59
CA ILE A 29 -17.66 39.72 -16.58
C ILE A 29 -17.29 38.93 -17.85
N LEU A 30 -16.57 37.82 -17.72
CA LEU A 30 -16.35 36.85 -18.80
C LEU A 30 -17.16 35.56 -18.55
N LYS A 31 -17.89 35.12 -19.58
CA LYS A 31 -18.78 33.95 -19.57
C LYS A 31 -17.98 32.67 -19.31
N LEU A 32 -18.52 31.80 -18.46
CA LEU A 32 -17.98 30.47 -18.10
C LEU A 32 -17.64 29.57 -19.31
N SER A 33 -18.21 29.83 -20.48
CA SER A 33 -17.92 29.09 -21.72
C SER A 33 -16.48 29.27 -22.20
N GLU A 34 -15.90 30.45 -22.02
CA GLU A 34 -14.54 30.77 -22.53
C GLU A 34 -13.45 30.16 -21.65
N LEU A 35 -13.66 30.12 -20.32
CA LEU A 35 -12.72 29.51 -19.37
C LEU A 35 -12.62 27.98 -19.54
N LEU A 36 -13.70 27.32 -19.95
CA LEU A 36 -13.69 25.89 -20.23
C LEU A 36 -12.92 25.54 -21.50
N VAL A 37 -13.00 26.37 -22.54
CA VAL A 37 -12.21 26.18 -23.78
C VAL A 37 -10.71 26.37 -23.50
N ALA A 38 -10.35 27.38 -22.71
CA ALA A 38 -8.96 27.60 -22.31
C ALA A 38 -8.39 26.46 -21.45
N LEU A 39 -9.18 25.91 -20.52
CA LEU A 39 -8.77 24.75 -19.72
C LEU A 39 -8.67 23.46 -20.56
N PHE A 40 -9.56 23.26 -21.54
CA PHE A 40 -9.53 22.07 -22.41
C PHE A 40 -8.32 22.08 -23.37
N TYR A 41 -7.95 23.26 -23.88
CA TYR A 41 -6.77 23.41 -24.73
C TYR A 41 -5.47 23.19 -23.94
N CYS A 42 -5.40 23.64 -22.68
CA CYS A 42 -4.23 23.48 -21.82
C CYS A 42 -3.99 22.01 -21.39
N ILE A 43 -5.05 21.24 -21.18
CA ILE A 43 -4.95 19.81 -20.81
C ILE A 43 -4.56 18.94 -22.02
N SER A 44 -4.96 19.33 -23.23
CA SER A 44 -4.67 18.57 -24.46
C SER A 44 -3.21 18.68 -24.92
N GLN A 45 -2.46 19.69 -24.46
CA GLN A 45 -1.07 19.92 -24.88
C GLN A 45 -0.02 19.28 -23.95
N SER A 46 -0.44 18.62 -22.87
CA SER A 46 0.46 17.96 -21.90
C SER A 46 0.53 16.43 -22.05
N PHE A 47 -0.13 15.84 -23.06
CA PHE A 47 -0.28 14.39 -23.22
C PHE A 47 0.43 13.79 -24.46
N GLU A 48 1.35 14.51 -25.08
CA GLU A 48 2.08 14.02 -26.26
C GLU A 48 3.61 14.12 -26.07
N GLU A 49 4.13 13.47 -25.03
CA GLU A 49 5.58 13.19 -24.97
C GLU A 49 5.84 11.83 -24.27
N SER A 50 5.36 10.77 -24.93
CA SER A 50 5.68 9.38 -24.59
C SER A 50 6.60 8.79 -25.67
N GLN A 51 7.91 8.82 -25.44
CA GLN A 51 8.89 8.07 -26.26
C GLN A 51 9.15 6.69 -25.62
N PRO A 52 9.01 5.57 -26.36
CA PRO A 52 9.30 4.23 -25.85
C PRO A 52 10.78 3.87 -26.04
N LEU A 53 11.59 4.02 -24.99
CA LEU A 53 12.97 3.52 -24.98
C LEU A 53 13.02 2.06 -24.53
N SER A 54 12.69 1.17 -25.47
CA SER A 54 13.19 -0.20 -25.47
C SER A 54 14.64 -0.20 -25.99
N LYS A 55 15.60 -0.41 -25.09
CA LYS A 55 16.99 -0.90 -25.35
C LYS A 55 17.82 -0.68 -24.09
N PHE A 56 17.86 -1.65 -23.20
CA PHE A 56 19.08 -1.99 -22.45
C PHE A 56 18.97 -3.43 -21.93
N LEU A 57 19.18 -4.37 -22.86
CA LEU A 57 19.63 -5.72 -22.53
C LEU A 57 21.06 -5.59 -22.01
N LYS A 58 21.29 -5.79 -20.71
CA LYS A 58 22.61 -6.18 -20.22
C LYS A 58 22.52 -7.50 -19.47
N VAL A 59 22.85 -8.52 -20.26
CA VAL A 59 23.15 -9.90 -19.92
C VAL A 59 24.09 -9.96 -18.72
N GLY A 60 23.58 -10.46 -17.59
CA GLY A 60 24.36 -10.88 -16.41
C GLY A 60 24.31 -12.40 -16.28
N GLY A 61 24.92 -13.10 -17.25
CA GLY A 61 25.00 -14.56 -17.25
C GLY A 61 25.92 -15.07 -16.15
N SER A 62 25.33 -15.72 -15.16
CA SER A 62 26.02 -16.50 -14.12
C SER A 62 26.80 -17.64 -14.79
N LYS A 63 28.14 -17.54 -14.81
CA LYS A 63 29.01 -18.56 -15.36
C LYS A 63 29.10 -19.73 -14.38
N ARG A 64 28.39 -20.80 -14.73
CA ARG A 64 28.51 -22.15 -14.20
C ARG A 64 29.91 -22.67 -14.55
N LEU A 65 30.78 -22.89 -13.57
CA LEU A 65 32.08 -23.53 -13.80
C LEU A 65 31.87 -25.03 -13.91
N THR A 66 32.03 -25.55 -15.12
CA THR A 66 32.15 -26.99 -15.42
C THR A 66 33.62 -27.37 -15.37
N ASN A 67 33.94 -28.39 -14.57
CA ASN A 67 35.26 -29.01 -14.51
C ASN A 67 35.57 -29.67 -15.86
N GLY A 68 36.65 -29.21 -16.52
CA GLY A 68 37.21 -29.81 -17.71
C GLY A 68 38.73 -29.76 -17.61
N GLY A 69 39.33 -30.90 -17.28
CA GLY A 69 40.78 -31.05 -17.19
C GLY A 69 41.47 -30.97 -18.55
N ARG A 70 42.73 -30.53 -18.52
CA ARG A 70 43.78 -30.97 -19.44
C ARG A 70 45.13 -30.76 -18.74
N GLY A 71 45.88 -31.86 -18.64
CA GLY A 71 47.17 -31.92 -17.97
C GLY A 71 48.25 -31.15 -18.72
N ALA A 72 49.12 -30.50 -17.96
CA ALA A 72 50.46 -30.16 -18.36
C ALA A 72 51.40 -30.99 -17.47
N GLN A 73 52.01 -32.02 -18.06
CA GLN A 73 53.10 -32.76 -17.45
C GLN A 73 54.33 -31.83 -17.41
N LEU A 74 54.72 -31.41 -16.21
CA LEU A 74 56.03 -30.84 -15.96
C LEU A 74 56.74 -31.76 -14.97
N SER A 75 57.61 -32.59 -15.54
CA SER A 75 58.56 -33.44 -14.84
C SER A 75 59.43 -32.59 -13.91
N THR A 76 59.10 -32.57 -12.63
CA THR A 76 59.95 -32.02 -11.58
C THR A 76 60.07 -33.11 -10.52
N PRO A 77 61.30 -33.48 -10.07
CA PRO A 77 61.49 -34.58 -9.16
C PRO A 77 60.75 -34.31 -7.85
N PRO A 78 60.11 -35.32 -7.21
CA PRO A 78 59.35 -35.09 -6.00
C PRO A 78 60.32 -34.76 -4.87
N LEU A 79 60.41 -33.47 -4.54
CA LEU A 79 60.86 -33.07 -3.22
C LEU A 79 59.89 -33.72 -2.24
N LYS A 80 60.37 -34.75 -1.54
CA LYS A 80 59.66 -35.39 -0.42
C LYS A 80 59.55 -34.36 0.70
N PHE A 81 58.62 -33.43 0.54
CA PHE A 81 58.15 -32.63 1.65
C PHE A 81 57.32 -33.58 2.50
N ASN A 82 57.91 -33.96 3.63
CA ASN A 82 57.19 -34.59 4.72
C ASN A 82 56.29 -33.51 5.33
N ILE A 83 55.27 -33.08 4.58
CA ILE A 83 54.25 -32.17 5.07
C ILE A 83 53.48 -33.04 6.07
N PRO A 84 53.52 -32.73 7.38
CA PRO A 84 52.62 -33.40 8.31
C PRO A 84 51.23 -33.18 7.73
N HIS A 85 50.58 -34.28 7.33
CA HIS A 85 49.25 -34.16 6.75
C HIS A 85 48.40 -33.52 7.84
N ASP A 86 48.03 -32.26 7.67
CA ASP A 86 47.01 -31.62 8.48
C ASP A 86 45.74 -32.41 8.17
N ILE A 87 45.45 -33.39 9.02
CA ILE A 87 44.21 -34.13 8.93
C ILE A 87 43.13 -33.11 9.26
N ILE A 88 42.54 -32.52 8.22
CA ILE A 88 41.33 -31.72 8.32
C ILE A 88 40.27 -32.71 8.81
N LYS A 89 40.05 -32.72 10.12
CA LYS A 89 39.01 -33.53 10.74
C LYS A 89 37.68 -32.94 10.26
N PHE A 90 37.12 -33.55 9.23
CA PHE A 90 35.74 -33.31 8.82
C PHE A 90 34.84 -33.85 9.93
N PHE A 91 34.51 -32.99 10.89
CA PHE A 91 33.52 -33.34 11.88
C PHE A 91 32.16 -33.21 11.22
N PRO A 92 31.42 -34.31 10.98
CA PRO A 92 30.05 -34.18 10.53
C PRO A 92 29.29 -33.35 11.56
N LYS A 93 28.42 -32.45 11.10
CA LYS A 93 27.46 -31.74 11.96
C LYS A 93 26.35 -32.71 12.38
N SER A 94 26.73 -33.84 13.00
CA SER A 94 25.79 -34.81 13.53
C SER A 94 25.07 -34.23 14.73
N GLN A 95 23.81 -34.61 14.88
CA GLN A 95 22.97 -34.12 15.97
C GLN A 95 23.54 -34.47 17.35
N GLU A 96 24.11 -35.67 17.46
CA GLU A 96 24.75 -36.22 18.66
C GLU A 96 25.91 -35.34 19.12
N ARG A 97 26.80 -34.95 18.20
CA ARG A 97 27.94 -34.08 18.54
C ARG A 97 27.49 -32.68 18.96
N ILE A 98 26.46 -32.13 18.31
CA ILE A 98 25.89 -30.83 18.69
C ILE A 98 25.33 -30.94 20.11
N PHE A 99 24.68 -32.05 20.46
CA PHE A 99 24.18 -32.31 21.80
C PHE A 99 25.31 -32.40 22.83
N GLU A 100 26.35 -33.21 22.59
CA GLU A 100 27.50 -33.37 23.51
C GLU A 100 28.15 -32.03 23.89
N VAL A 101 28.31 -31.13 22.92
CA VAL A 101 28.95 -29.83 23.15
C VAL A 101 27.97 -28.82 23.77
N SER A 102 26.69 -28.86 23.40
CA SER A 102 25.71 -27.85 23.83
C SER A 102 24.98 -28.17 25.14
N ALA A 103 24.82 -29.45 25.49
CA ALA A 103 24.18 -29.90 26.73
C ALA A 103 24.83 -29.33 28.00
N PRO A 104 26.16 -29.44 28.23
CA PRO A 104 26.79 -28.91 29.44
C PRO A 104 26.69 -27.39 29.53
N LEU A 105 26.73 -26.69 28.39
CA LEU A 105 26.56 -25.23 28.35
C LEU A 105 25.11 -24.84 28.68
N TYR A 106 24.14 -25.62 28.22
CA TYR A 106 22.74 -25.36 28.54
C TYR A 106 22.43 -25.62 30.02
N GLU A 107 22.99 -26.67 30.61
CA GLU A 107 22.87 -27.00 32.04
C GLU A 107 23.54 -25.93 32.93
N ALA A 108 24.68 -25.39 32.50
CA ALA A 108 25.33 -24.25 33.15
C ALA A 108 24.51 -22.93 33.06
N GLY A 109 23.37 -22.94 32.36
CA GLY A 109 22.42 -21.84 32.31
C GLY A 109 22.63 -20.84 31.17
N TYR A 110 23.54 -21.12 30.24
CA TYR A 110 23.73 -20.27 29.05
C TYR A 110 22.49 -20.26 28.16
N THR A 111 22.17 -19.12 27.58
CA THR A 111 21.06 -19.03 26.63
C THR A 111 21.43 -19.67 25.29
N LEU A 112 20.45 -20.19 24.56
CA LEU A 112 20.69 -20.76 23.22
C LEU A 112 21.42 -19.81 22.25
N ARG A 113 21.32 -18.48 22.45
CA ARG A 113 22.06 -17.46 21.67
C ARG A 113 23.54 -17.37 22.09
N GLU A 114 23.82 -17.47 23.39
CA GLU A 114 25.20 -17.52 23.90
C GLU A 114 25.90 -18.81 23.49
N ILE A 115 25.19 -19.94 23.50
CA ILE A 115 25.72 -21.22 23.05
C ILE A 115 26.06 -21.16 21.55
N GLU A 116 25.20 -20.56 20.73
CA GLU A 116 25.47 -20.32 19.30
C GLU A 116 26.74 -19.47 19.11
N SER A 117 26.90 -18.40 19.89
CA SER A 117 28.08 -17.52 19.80
C SER A 117 29.38 -18.23 20.21
N LYS A 118 29.32 -19.15 21.18
CA LYS A 118 30.49 -19.90 21.68
C LYS A 118 30.86 -21.10 20.82
N THR A 119 29.87 -21.80 20.28
CA THR A 119 30.06 -23.07 19.57
C THR A 119 30.08 -22.92 18.06
N GLY A 120 29.51 -21.83 17.52
CA GLY A 120 29.33 -21.62 16.08
C GLY A 120 28.27 -22.53 15.44
N PHE A 121 27.60 -23.37 16.22
CA PHE A 121 26.45 -24.13 15.72
C PHE A 121 25.23 -23.23 15.60
N ALA A 122 24.46 -23.40 14.52
CA ALA A 122 23.23 -22.66 14.33
C ALA A 122 22.27 -22.94 15.49
N LYS A 123 21.66 -21.88 16.02
CA LYS A 123 20.70 -21.96 17.12
C LYS A 123 19.53 -22.92 16.87
N SER A 124 19.10 -23.06 15.60
CA SER A 124 18.07 -24.03 15.21
C SER A 124 18.54 -25.47 15.39
N SER A 125 19.78 -25.77 15.04
CA SER A 125 20.39 -27.10 15.22
C SER A 125 20.60 -27.42 16.69
N ILE A 126 21.08 -26.47 17.50
CA ILE A 126 21.19 -26.64 18.96
C ILE A 126 19.82 -26.92 19.57
N ARG A 127 18.80 -26.13 19.19
CA ARG A 127 17.41 -26.33 19.61
C ARG A 127 16.92 -27.75 19.27
N GLN A 128 17.14 -28.18 18.04
CA GLN A 128 16.71 -29.49 17.57
C GLN A 128 17.45 -30.60 18.32
N ALA A 129 18.74 -30.44 18.62
CA ALA A 129 19.57 -31.44 19.28
C ALA A 129 19.12 -31.66 20.73
N LEU A 130 18.95 -30.57 21.47
CA LEU A 130 18.45 -30.60 22.84
C LEU A 130 17.00 -31.11 22.90
N THR A 131 16.16 -30.80 21.90
CA THR A 131 14.77 -31.32 21.87
C THR A 131 14.75 -32.81 21.57
N ALA A 132 15.58 -33.28 20.64
CA ALA A 132 15.64 -34.69 20.24
C ALA A 132 16.19 -35.59 21.37
N SER A 133 17.08 -35.06 22.22
CA SER A 133 17.60 -35.75 23.40
C SER A 133 16.66 -35.68 24.62
N GLY A 134 15.48 -35.07 24.49
CA GLY A 134 14.48 -34.98 25.55
C GLY A 134 14.65 -33.83 26.55
N LEU A 135 15.56 -32.88 26.32
CA LEU A 135 15.67 -31.70 27.19
C LEU A 135 14.56 -30.70 26.87
N THR A 136 13.84 -30.27 27.90
CA THR A 136 12.83 -29.22 27.77
C THR A 136 13.50 -27.86 27.70
N LEU A 137 13.20 -27.11 26.63
CA LEU A 137 13.79 -25.79 26.41
C LEU A 137 13.11 -24.75 27.31
N ARG A 138 13.93 -23.93 27.98
CA ARG A 138 13.48 -22.84 28.86
C ARG A 138 12.55 -21.93 28.06
N VAL A 139 11.31 -21.80 28.52
CA VAL A 139 10.32 -20.93 27.89
C VAL A 139 10.81 -19.49 27.99
N GLY A 140 11.00 -18.84 26.86
CA GLY A 140 11.41 -17.44 26.83
C GLY A 140 10.30 -16.58 27.40
N ASN A 141 10.60 -15.76 28.41
CA ASN A 141 9.67 -14.82 29.01
C ASN A 141 9.44 -13.62 28.05
N ARG A 142 8.75 -13.89 26.93
CA ARG A 142 8.34 -12.85 25.98
C ARG A 142 7.15 -12.12 26.58
N LYS A 143 7.40 -11.00 27.26
CA LYS A 143 6.31 -10.07 27.60
C LYS A 143 5.64 -9.64 26.29
N PRO A 144 4.32 -9.74 26.14
CA PRO A 144 3.65 -9.23 24.95
C PRO A 144 3.95 -7.73 24.86
N THR A 145 4.66 -7.32 23.82
CA THR A 145 4.87 -5.91 23.53
C THR A 145 3.49 -5.31 23.26
N LYS A 146 2.97 -4.49 24.18
CA LYS A 146 1.74 -3.74 23.94
C LYS A 146 1.98 -2.93 22.67
N LYS A 147 1.26 -3.22 21.58
CA LYS A 147 1.33 -2.38 20.38
C LYS A 147 0.96 -0.97 20.83
N ALA A 148 1.81 0.02 20.53
CA ALA A 148 1.48 1.40 20.79
C ALA A 148 0.13 1.69 20.13
N LYS A 149 -0.89 2.04 20.94
CA LYS A 149 -2.16 2.52 20.40
C LYS A 149 -1.80 3.81 19.67
N ARG A 150 -1.77 3.76 18.34
CA ARG A 150 -1.76 5.00 17.54
C ARG A 150 -2.97 5.78 18.03
N THR A 151 -2.78 6.99 18.53
CA THR A 151 -3.88 7.91 18.76
C THR A 151 -4.48 8.14 17.39
N ILE A 152 -5.51 7.37 17.03
CA ILE A 152 -6.29 7.62 15.85
C ILE A 152 -6.89 8.99 16.16
N GLN A 153 -6.35 10.05 15.56
CA GLN A 153 -7.03 11.33 15.53
C GLN A 153 -8.43 11.01 15.05
N ALA A 154 -9.42 11.16 15.92
CA ALA A 154 -10.77 10.71 15.66
C ALA A 154 -11.21 11.40 14.37
N SER A 155 -11.25 10.65 13.27
CA SER A 155 -11.80 11.16 12.02
C SER A 155 -13.18 11.68 12.34
N SER A 156 -13.49 12.89 11.86
CA SER A 156 -14.78 13.53 12.13
C SER A 156 -15.89 12.50 11.94
N PRO A 157 -16.82 12.35 12.91
CA PRO A 157 -17.87 11.35 12.81
C PRO A 157 -18.53 11.42 11.44
N VAL A 158 -18.65 10.28 10.78
CA VAL A 158 -19.29 10.18 9.46
C VAL A 158 -20.68 10.81 9.57
N GLN A 159 -20.92 11.87 8.80
CA GLN A 159 -22.20 12.56 8.80
C GLN A 159 -23.31 11.62 8.30
N ARG A 160 -24.43 11.62 9.02
CA ARG A 160 -25.62 10.83 8.66
C ARG A 160 -26.27 11.43 7.41
N TYR A 161 -26.78 10.58 6.53
CA TYR A 161 -27.49 11.03 5.33
C TYR A 161 -28.74 11.84 5.71
N GLY A 162 -29.00 12.94 5.01
CA GLY A 162 -30.06 13.90 5.37
C GLY A 162 -29.64 14.97 6.37
N TYR A 163 -28.43 14.90 6.93
CA TYR A 163 -27.91 15.87 7.90
C TYR A 163 -26.55 16.42 7.47
N ALA A 164 -26.35 17.72 7.64
CA ALA A 164 -25.10 18.42 7.43
C ALA A 164 -24.62 19.01 8.76
N ARG A 165 -23.30 19.08 8.95
CA ARG A 165 -22.74 19.82 10.09
C ARG A 165 -22.44 21.24 9.64
N LEU A 166 -23.19 22.20 10.15
CA LEU A 166 -22.99 23.64 9.93
C LEU A 166 -22.64 24.25 11.29
N GLU A 167 -21.48 24.92 11.36
CA GLU A 167 -21.01 25.60 12.59
C GLU A 167 -20.96 24.72 13.85
N GLY A 168 -20.65 23.43 13.67
CA GLY A 168 -20.61 22.46 14.78
C GLY A 168 -21.97 21.90 15.17
N GLN A 169 -23.08 22.43 14.65
CA GLN A 169 -24.43 21.92 14.87
C GLN A 169 -24.86 20.94 13.78
N LEU A 170 -25.69 19.96 14.15
CA LEU A 170 -26.27 19.00 13.22
C LEU A 170 -27.58 19.57 12.65
N VAL A 171 -27.55 20.03 11.41
CA VAL A 171 -28.68 20.65 10.71
C VAL A 171 -29.21 19.70 9.64
N LYS A 172 -30.52 19.68 9.41
CA LYS A 172 -31.13 18.89 8.33
C LYS A 172 -30.82 19.54 6.98
N ASP A 173 -30.26 18.77 6.04
CA ASP A 173 -30.03 19.25 4.68
C ASP A 173 -31.34 19.12 3.87
N PRO A 174 -31.94 20.21 3.38
CA PRO A 174 -33.22 20.15 2.68
C PRO A 174 -33.19 19.28 1.41
N LYS A 175 -32.03 19.14 0.73
CA LYS A 175 -31.93 18.33 -0.50
C LYS A 175 -32.01 16.84 -0.18
N GLU A 176 -31.20 16.40 0.77
CA GLU A 176 -31.13 14.99 1.15
C GLU A 176 -32.27 14.57 2.08
N TYR A 177 -32.73 15.45 2.95
CA TYR A 177 -33.77 15.13 3.94
C TYR A 177 -35.13 14.84 3.28
N ARG A 178 -35.41 15.42 2.11
CA ARG A 178 -36.58 15.04 1.28
C ARG A 178 -36.56 13.54 0.93
N ASN A 179 -35.38 13.00 0.61
CA ASN A 179 -35.20 11.58 0.31
C ASN A 179 -35.38 10.72 1.57
N VAL A 180 -34.94 11.20 2.74
CA VAL A 180 -35.18 10.54 4.03
C VAL A 180 -36.68 10.45 4.34
N LEU A 181 -37.43 11.54 4.16
CA LEU A 181 -38.88 11.53 4.33
C LEU A 181 -39.58 10.54 3.39
N GLN A 182 -39.12 10.47 2.14
CA GLN A 182 -39.65 9.50 1.18
C GLN A 182 -39.36 8.05 1.62
N ILE A 183 -38.13 7.76 2.07
CA ILE A 183 -37.74 6.45 2.63
C ILE A 183 -38.67 6.06 3.78
N LEU A 184 -38.89 6.98 4.73
CA LEU A 184 -39.75 6.72 5.88
C LEU A 184 -41.20 6.43 5.48
N ARG A 185 -41.77 7.17 4.52
CA ARG A 185 -43.12 6.92 4.00
C ARG A 185 -43.22 5.54 3.34
N LEU A 186 -42.24 5.17 2.52
CA LEU A 186 -42.22 3.86 1.85
C LEU A 186 -42.07 2.72 2.86
N TRP A 187 -41.25 2.91 3.89
CA TRP A 187 -41.09 1.95 4.97
C TRP A 187 -42.37 1.80 5.80
N GLN A 188 -43.03 2.91 6.15
CA GLN A 188 -44.32 2.91 6.85
C GLN A 188 -45.44 2.23 6.04
N SER A 189 -45.36 2.27 4.70
CA SER A 189 -46.26 1.52 3.83
C SER A 189 -46.00 0.01 3.76
N GLY A 190 -45.03 -0.50 4.54
CA GLY A 190 -44.71 -1.93 4.62
C GLY A 190 -43.77 -2.45 3.53
N LYS A 191 -43.13 -1.57 2.74
CA LYS A 191 -42.18 -2.00 1.70
C LYS A 191 -40.89 -2.53 2.30
N SER A 192 -40.34 -3.58 1.70
CA SER A 192 -39.05 -4.14 2.09
C SER A 192 -37.90 -3.17 1.80
N LEU A 193 -36.82 -3.29 2.57
CA LEU A 193 -35.62 -2.43 2.45
C LEU A 193 -35.01 -2.48 1.05
N THR A 194 -35.02 -3.66 0.43
CA THR A 194 -34.55 -3.86 -0.96
C THR A 194 -35.47 -3.18 -1.95
N ALA A 195 -36.78 -3.30 -1.79
CA ALA A 195 -37.75 -2.62 -2.66
C ALA A 195 -37.63 -1.10 -2.56
N ILE A 196 -37.36 -0.56 -1.37
CA ILE A 196 -37.12 0.88 -1.17
C ILE A 196 -35.84 1.31 -1.90
N ALA A 197 -34.74 0.57 -1.74
CA ALA A 197 -33.47 0.88 -2.41
C ALA A 197 -33.62 0.84 -3.94
N ASN A 198 -34.30 -0.17 -4.48
CA ASN A 198 -34.59 -0.28 -5.91
C ASN A 198 -35.42 0.91 -6.40
N HIS A 199 -36.50 1.25 -5.70
CA HIS A 199 -37.34 2.39 -6.05
C HIS A 199 -36.57 3.74 -6.05
N LEU A 200 -35.55 3.91 -5.18
CA LEU A 200 -34.68 5.09 -5.21
C LEU A 200 -33.70 5.07 -6.39
N ASN A 201 -33.15 3.90 -6.71
CA ASN A 201 -32.27 3.71 -7.86
C ASN A 201 -33.00 3.91 -9.19
N ASP A 202 -34.23 3.42 -9.32
CA ASP A 202 -35.08 3.58 -10.51
C ASP A 202 -35.41 5.05 -10.75
N ARG A 203 -35.62 5.81 -9.66
CA ARG A 203 -35.80 7.27 -9.68
C ARG A 203 -34.50 8.05 -9.87
N LYS A 204 -33.36 7.36 -10.01
CA LYS A 204 -32.02 7.95 -10.18
C LYS A 204 -31.66 8.96 -9.08
N VAL A 205 -32.11 8.73 -7.86
CA VAL A 205 -31.74 9.56 -6.71
C VAL A 205 -30.31 9.22 -6.29
N PRO A 206 -29.35 10.16 -6.35
CA PRO A 206 -27.97 9.86 -5.99
C PRO A 206 -27.83 9.68 -4.47
N PRO A 207 -27.13 8.64 -3.98
CA PRO A 207 -26.72 8.56 -2.58
C PRO A 207 -25.58 9.55 -2.30
N ARG A 208 -25.38 9.95 -1.03
CA ARG A 208 -24.27 10.87 -0.66
C ARG A 208 -22.89 10.29 -0.98
N ARG A 209 -22.74 8.97 -0.87
CA ARG A 209 -21.51 8.23 -1.22
C ARG A 209 -21.87 7.02 -2.06
N GLY A 210 -21.15 6.84 -3.17
CA GLY A 210 -21.32 5.70 -4.07
C GLY A 210 -22.23 6.00 -5.26
N LEU A 211 -22.50 4.95 -6.05
CA LEU A 211 -23.22 5.04 -7.32
C LEU A 211 -24.70 4.66 -7.22
N ARG A 212 -25.08 3.89 -6.18
CA ARG A 212 -26.45 3.35 -6.02
C ARG A 212 -26.81 3.22 -4.54
N TRP A 213 -28.12 3.19 -4.28
CA TRP A 213 -28.68 2.85 -2.98
C TRP A 213 -28.53 1.35 -2.70
N HIS A 214 -27.99 1.05 -1.53
CA HIS A 214 -27.97 -0.30 -0.96
C HIS A 214 -29.01 -0.40 0.15
N HIS A 215 -29.61 -1.59 0.31
CA HIS A 215 -30.59 -1.86 1.38
C HIS A 215 -30.02 -1.57 2.78
N GLU A 216 -28.72 -1.80 2.99
CA GLU A 216 -28.02 -1.48 4.24
C GLU A 216 -28.03 0.02 4.56
N THR A 217 -27.83 0.87 3.55
CA THR A 217 -27.89 2.34 3.71
C THR A 217 -29.29 2.78 4.11
N VAL A 218 -30.32 2.18 3.50
CA VAL A 218 -31.72 2.44 3.83
C VAL A 218 -32.04 2.00 5.26
N HIS A 219 -31.59 0.80 5.65
CA HIS A 219 -31.74 0.27 7.00
C HIS A 219 -31.12 1.20 8.06
N GLN A 220 -29.89 1.68 7.84
CA GLN A 220 -29.22 2.60 8.75
C GLN A 220 -29.98 3.92 8.92
N ILE A 221 -30.51 4.48 7.83
CA ILE A 221 -31.33 5.70 7.88
C ILE A 221 -32.57 5.48 8.75
N ILE A 222 -33.31 4.39 8.51
CA ILE A 222 -34.52 4.08 9.28
C ILE A 222 -34.18 3.89 10.76
N LYS A 223 -33.16 3.08 11.07
CA LYS A 223 -32.72 2.81 12.44
C LYS A 223 -32.36 4.10 13.20
N HIS A 224 -31.71 5.05 12.54
CA HIS A 224 -31.35 6.31 13.18
C HIS A 224 -32.56 7.24 13.37
N GLU A 225 -33.48 7.29 12.41
CA GLU A 225 -34.69 8.10 12.53
C GLU A 225 -35.65 7.55 13.58
N THR A 226 -35.76 6.23 13.76
CA THR A 226 -36.54 5.64 14.86
C THR A 226 -35.93 5.99 16.21
N GLN A 227 -34.61 5.80 16.37
CA GLN A 227 -33.88 6.15 17.59
C GLN A 227 -33.92 7.65 17.93
N ASN A 228 -34.01 8.52 16.92
CA ASN A 228 -34.08 9.97 17.13
C ASN A 228 -35.49 10.46 17.49
N LYS A 229 -36.54 9.70 17.17
CA LYS A 229 -37.92 10.02 17.59
C LYS A 229 -38.21 9.65 19.04
N GLU A 230 -37.47 8.69 19.58
CA GLU A 230 -37.63 8.20 20.96
C GLU A 230 -36.91 9.08 21.99
N LYS A 231 -36.14 10.07 21.55
CA LYS A 231 -35.41 11.02 22.37
C LYS A 231 -36.05 12.40 22.31
#